data_AF-A0A9W6SR76-F1
#
_entry.id   AF-A0A9W6SR76-F1
#
_cell.length_a   1.000
_cell.length_b   1.000
_cell.length_c   1.000
_cell.angle_alpha   90.00
_cell.angle_beta   90.00
_cell.angle_gamma   90.00
#
_symmetry.space_group_name_H-M   'P 1'
#
loop_
_entity.id
_entity.type
_entity.pdbx_description
1 polymer ?
#
loop_
_entity_poly.entity_id
_entity_poly.type
_entity_poly.pdbx_seq_one_letter_code
_entity_poly.pdbx_strand_id
1 'polypeptide(L)'
;MTVRAPAPVTRAGVTAFRLYAVLGLAAALAVAFGLSAPRGLDAVVTGVACAAGVAAFVVTALAAKVRHGRERLVALHQFLAVLTACALVVWALGADVPSYLDVLAPGVLAAIAVGRLGCLAAGCCHGRVAVRGPRVAYRREHVAEGFPGVLAGVGLVPVQAAEAVVAGALVAAGAVSGLGLVVCLGGYGAARAGLERLRGDGPPSRRRVSPQSLVGVGASVVAAGYAAVFGGFPIAPAFALVAALFLIAPPALSDVAHPRHLVHLAEAVRGSTEAARGGGTPVVVTACGTRVSASVVAGRMTVAVAPAREAVGTLIARLYGVDAPAGIARGGGDLIVVDLGPV
;
A
#
# COMPACT_ATOMS: atom_id res chain seq x y z
N MET A 1 14.94 -24.04 -3.25
CA MET A 1 15.48 -22.78 -3.82
C MET A 1 15.37 -21.69 -2.75
N THR A 2 16.44 -21.45 -1.99
CA THR A 2 16.47 -20.41 -0.96
C THR A 2 16.67 -19.06 -1.63
N VAL A 3 15.60 -18.26 -1.69
CA VAL A 3 15.69 -16.85 -2.10
C VAL A 3 16.68 -16.17 -1.15
N ARG A 4 17.85 -15.79 -1.67
CA ARG A 4 18.82 -14.98 -0.90
C ARG A 4 18.09 -13.73 -0.41
N ALA A 5 18.21 -13.44 0.88
CA ALA A 5 17.75 -12.17 1.42
C ALA A 5 18.35 -11.04 0.59
N PRO A 6 17.55 -10.04 0.17
CA PRO A 6 18.07 -8.91 -0.61
C PRO A 6 19.24 -8.27 0.12
N ALA A 7 20.23 -7.81 -0.65
CA ALA A 7 21.38 -7.10 -0.13
C ALA A 7 20.94 -5.93 0.78
N PRO A 8 21.69 -5.62 1.84
CA PRO A 8 21.35 -4.53 2.76
C PRO A 8 21.15 -3.23 1.99
N VAL A 9 20.01 -2.58 2.25
CA VAL A 9 19.60 -1.29 1.66
C VAL A 9 20.78 -0.30 1.74
N THR A 10 21.15 0.29 0.62
CA THR A 10 22.27 1.25 0.52
C THR A 10 22.01 2.50 1.38
N ARG A 11 23.08 3.22 1.75
CA ARG A 11 23.03 4.37 2.69
C ARG A 11 22.11 5.53 2.25
N ALA A 12 21.75 5.65 0.98
CA ALA A 12 20.97 6.77 0.44
C ALA A 12 19.46 6.65 0.74
N GLY A 13 18.82 5.51 0.48
CA GLY A 13 17.38 5.32 0.78
C GLY A 13 17.03 5.41 2.28
N VAL A 14 18.02 5.15 3.14
CA VAL A 14 17.91 5.34 4.58
C VAL A 14 17.70 6.81 4.96
N THR A 15 18.19 7.77 4.15
CA THR A 15 18.06 9.21 4.48
C THR A 15 16.66 9.73 4.19
N ALA A 16 16.07 9.39 3.03
CA ALA A 16 14.72 9.85 2.68
C ALA A 16 13.67 9.30 3.67
N PHE A 17 13.70 8.00 3.96
CA PHE A 17 12.74 7.39 4.89
C PHE A 17 12.87 7.99 6.31
N ARG A 18 14.10 8.20 6.79
CA ARG A 18 14.34 8.87 8.09
C ARG A 18 13.87 10.32 8.09
N LEU A 19 14.13 11.06 7.01
CA LEU A 19 13.67 12.44 6.87
C LEU A 19 12.14 12.51 6.97
N TYR A 20 11.41 11.71 6.19
CA TYR A 20 9.95 11.68 6.26
C TYR A 20 9.41 11.16 7.59
N ALA A 21 10.12 10.26 8.28
CA ALA A 21 9.75 9.83 9.62
C ALA A 21 9.88 10.98 10.65
N VAL A 22 10.98 11.74 10.60
CA VAL A 22 11.18 12.91 11.47
C VAL A 22 10.16 14.01 11.16
N LEU A 23 9.95 14.32 9.88
CA LEU A 23 8.94 15.29 9.46
C LEU A 23 7.53 14.86 9.86
N GLY A 24 7.21 13.56 9.75
CA GLY A 24 5.93 13.02 10.18
C GLY A 24 5.72 13.16 11.69
N LEU A 25 6.74 12.86 12.49
CA LEU A 25 6.69 13.08 13.93
C LEU A 25 6.51 14.56 14.27
N ALA A 26 7.28 15.45 13.64
CA ALA A 26 7.15 16.89 13.83
C ALA A 26 5.75 17.39 13.47
N ALA A 27 5.18 16.93 12.35
CA ALA A 27 3.82 17.26 11.94
C ALA A 27 2.78 16.75 12.94
N ALA A 28 2.93 15.53 13.46
CA ALA A 28 2.04 14.98 14.47
C ALA A 28 2.03 15.79 15.76
N LEU A 29 3.21 16.17 16.27
CA LEU A 29 3.34 16.99 17.45
C LEU A 29 2.75 18.39 17.21
N ALA A 30 3.08 19.04 16.10
CA ALA A 30 2.56 20.35 15.76
C ALA A 30 1.03 20.38 15.68
N VAL A 31 0.42 19.38 15.04
CA VAL A 31 -1.05 19.25 14.95
C VAL A 31 -1.65 18.96 16.32
N ALA A 32 -1.11 18.01 17.08
CA ALA A 32 -1.65 17.66 18.40
C ALA A 32 -1.62 18.86 19.36
N PHE A 33 -0.46 19.50 19.54
CA PHE A 33 -0.34 20.67 20.43
C PHE A 33 -1.12 21.89 19.90
N GLY A 34 -1.08 22.13 18.58
CA GLY A 34 -1.83 23.23 17.95
C GLY A 34 -3.34 23.09 18.10
N LEU A 35 -3.86 21.86 18.19
CA LEU A 35 -5.28 21.60 18.44
C LEU A 35 -5.63 21.53 19.94
N SER A 36 -4.69 21.11 20.80
CA SER A 36 -4.87 21.08 22.27
C SER A 36 -4.98 22.48 22.87
N ALA A 37 -4.07 23.39 22.47
CA ALA A 37 -3.97 24.73 23.07
C ALA A 37 -5.27 25.55 23.01
N PRO A 38 -5.93 25.75 21.85
CA PRO A 38 -7.17 26.52 21.79
C PRO A 38 -8.36 25.82 22.47
N ARG A 39 -8.25 24.52 22.77
CA ARG A 39 -9.27 23.74 23.47
C ARG A 39 -9.06 23.71 24.98
N GLY A 40 -8.04 24.40 25.50
CA GLY A 40 -7.72 24.42 26.93
C GLY A 40 -7.28 23.07 27.47
N LEU A 41 -6.79 22.16 26.62
CA LEU A 41 -6.26 20.88 27.06
C LEU A 41 -4.86 21.06 27.65
N ASP A 42 -4.57 20.28 28.70
CA ASP A 42 -3.30 20.34 29.41
C ASP A 42 -2.14 19.89 28.49
N ALA A 43 -1.12 20.75 28.40
CA ALA A 43 0.03 20.51 27.52
C ALA A 43 0.92 19.36 28.02
N VAL A 44 1.00 19.14 29.33
CA VAL A 44 1.76 18.03 29.91
C VAL A 44 1.07 16.71 29.58
N VAL A 45 -0.25 16.61 29.77
CA VAL A 45 -1.03 15.42 29.40
C VAL A 45 -0.90 15.14 27.90
N THR A 46 -1.00 16.18 27.06
CA THR A 46 -0.78 16.05 25.61
C THR A 46 0.62 15.50 25.31
N GLY A 47 1.66 16.07 25.93
CA GLY A 47 3.05 15.65 25.74
C GLY A 47 3.33 14.21 26.18
N VAL A 48 2.82 13.82 27.35
CA VAL A 48 2.95 12.45 27.86
C VAL A 48 2.20 11.44 26.97
N ALA A 49 1.01 11.79 26.49
CA ALA A 49 0.26 10.97 25.55
C ALA A 49 1.01 10.83 24.20
N CYS A 50 1.56 11.92 23.65
CA CYS A 50 2.39 11.86 22.44
C CYS A 50 3.62 10.96 22.63
N ALA A 51 4.32 11.07 23.76
CA ALA A 51 5.47 10.23 24.08
C ALA A 51 5.08 8.74 24.16
N ALA A 52 3.95 8.44 24.81
CA ALA A 52 3.41 7.08 24.86
C ALA A 52 3.04 6.55 23.46
N GLY A 53 2.48 7.40 22.60
CA GLY A 53 2.22 7.08 21.20
C GLY A 53 3.50 6.72 20.43
N VAL A 54 4.56 7.51 20.57
CA VAL A 54 5.87 7.22 19.96
C VAL A 54 6.43 5.90 20.48
N ALA A 55 6.37 5.66 21.80
CA ALA A 55 6.80 4.40 22.40
C ALA A 55 6.01 3.21 21.85
N ALA A 56 4.69 3.31 21.74
CA ALA A 56 3.83 2.26 21.18
C ALA A 56 4.18 1.96 19.72
N PHE A 57 4.43 2.98 18.90
CA PHE A 57 4.90 2.81 17.53
C PHE A 57 6.23 2.04 17.48
N VAL A 58 7.21 2.44 18.29
CA VAL A 58 8.53 1.78 18.33
C VAL A 58 8.40 0.32 18.79
N VAL A 59 7.68 0.07 19.89
CA VAL A 59 7.48 -1.28 20.44
C VAL A 59 6.82 -2.19 19.41
N THR A 60 5.74 -1.73 18.76
CA THR A 60 5.03 -2.56 17.78
C THR A 60 5.84 -2.77 16.49
N ALA A 61 6.63 -1.78 16.05
CA ALA A 61 7.56 -1.91 14.93
C ALA A 61 8.66 -2.96 15.21
N LEU A 62 9.27 -2.89 16.39
CA LEU A 62 10.27 -3.87 16.85
C LEU A 62 9.67 -5.27 16.99
N ALA A 63 8.48 -5.37 17.59
CA ALA A 63 7.78 -6.65 17.72
C ALA A 63 7.46 -7.27 16.36
N ALA A 64 7.02 -6.47 15.37
CA ALA A 64 6.79 -6.93 14.01
C ALA A 64 8.09 -7.43 13.34
N LYS A 65 9.20 -6.70 13.55
CA LYS A 65 10.53 -7.09 13.05
C LYS A 65 11.00 -8.41 13.64
N VAL A 66 10.89 -8.57 14.96
CA VAL A 66 11.27 -9.81 15.67
C VAL A 66 10.44 -11.00 15.19
N ARG A 67 9.11 -10.84 15.06
CA ARG A 67 8.20 -11.93 14.67
C ARG A 67 8.30 -12.34 13.20
N HIS A 68 8.57 -11.40 12.30
CA HIS A 68 8.52 -11.66 10.86
C HIS A 68 9.88 -11.64 10.17
N GLY A 69 10.96 -11.35 10.90
CA GLY A 69 12.31 -11.16 10.36
C GLY A 69 12.45 -9.95 9.44
N ARG A 70 11.40 -9.13 9.32
CA ARG A 70 11.34 -7.96 8.45
C ARG A 70 10.41 -6.91 9.02
N GLU A 71 10.72 -5.65 8.72
CA GLU A 71 9.88 -4.53 9.11
C GLU A 71 8.60 -4.53 8.28
N ARG A 72 7.46 -4.77 8.92
CA ARG A 72 6.15 -4.73 8.29
C ARG A 72 5.27 -3.71 9.00
N LEU A 73 5.34 -2.47 8.53
CA LEU A 73 4.56 -1.36 9.07
C LEU A 73 3.23 -1.25 8.32
N VAL A 74 2.15 -1.75 8.93
CA VAL A 74 0.79 -1.54 8.42
C VAL A 74 0.21 -0.30 9.10
N ALA A 75 0.12 0.80 8.37
CA ALA A 75 -0.23 2.11 8.94
C ALA A 75 -1.49 2.10 9.82
N LEU A 76 -2.56 1.40 9.41
CA LEU A 76 -3.79 1.35 10.20
C LEU A 76 -3.61 0.60 11.54
N HIS A 77 -2.80 -0.46 11.59
CA HIS A 77 -2.54 -1.16 12.85
C HIS A 77 -1.72 -0.29 13.80
N GLN A 78 -0.75 0.43 13.23
CA GLN A 78 0.06 1.40 13.96
C GLN A 78 -0.81 2.54 14.49
N PHE A 79 -1.74 3.05 13.68
CA PHE A 79 -2.68 4.09 14.10
C PHE A 79 -3.51 3.64 15.30
N LEU A 80 -4.11 2.44 15.23
CA LEU A 80 -4.88 1.88 16.33
C LEU A 80 -4.04 1.69 17.59
N ALA A 81 -2.85 1.08 17.48
CA ALA A 81 -1.97 0.84 18.61
C ALA A 81 -1.53 2.14 19.30
N VAL A 82 -1.19 3.16 18.53
CA VAL A 82 -0.80 4.48 19.04
C VAL A 82 -1.99 5.13 19.77
N LEU A 83 -3.18 5.15 19.16
CA LEU A 83 -4.36 5.74 19.81
C LEU A 83 -4.77 5.00 21.08
N THR A 84 -4.68 3.67 21.09
CA THR A 84 -4.95 2.88 22.30
C THR A 84 -3.97 3.22 23.41
N ALA A 85 -2.67 3.33 23.12
CA ALA A 85 -1.67 3.71 24.11
C ALA A 85 -1.92 5.12 24.66
N CYS A 86 -2.23 6.08 23.79
CA CYS A 86 -2.62 7.43 24.19
C CYS A 86 -3.85 7.42 25.11
N ALA A 87 -4.91 6.69 24.73
CA ALA A 87 -6.14 6.60 25.51
C ALA A 87 -5.89 6.05 26.91
N LEU A 88 -5.10 4.99 27.03
CA LEU A 88 -4.75 4.37 28.31
C LEU A 88 -3.96 5.33 29.21
N VAL A 89 -3.04 6.10 28.65
CA VAL A 89 -2.25 7.09 29.41
C VAL A 89 -3.11 8.27 29.85
N VAL A 90 -3.92 8.83 28.96
CA VAL A 90 -4.85 9.93 29.31
C VAL A 90 -5.82 9.48 30.41
N TRP A 91 -6.36 8.26 30.29
CA TRP A 91 -7.21 7.65 31.31
C TRP A 91 -6.49 7.48 32.64
N ALA A 92 -5.25 6.96 32.64
CA ALA A 92 -4.46 6.77 33.84
C ALA A 92 -4.09 8.09 34.54
N LEU A 93 -4.04 9.19 33.80
CA LEU A 93 -3.83 10.55 34.32
C LEU A 93 -5.13 11.22 34.80
N GLY A 94 -6.28 10.53 34.72
CA GLY A 94 -7.58 11.07 35.14
C GLY A 94 -8.15 12.16 34.24
N ALA A 95 -7.66 12.27 33.00
CA ALA A 95 -8.07 13.28 32.05
C ALA A 95 -9.19 12.78 31.10
N ASP A 96 -9.88 13.71 30.44
CA ASP A 96 -11.00 13.40 29.54
C ASP A 96 -10.53 12.74 28.23
N VAL A 97 -10.53 11.40 28.20
CA VAL A 97 -10.07 10.60 27.04
C VAL A 97 -10.67 11.06 25.71
N PRO A 98 -12.00 11.26 25.58
CA PRO A 98 -12.62 11.82 24.38
C PRO A 98 -11.91 13.05 23.81
N SER A 99 -11.79 14.12 24.60
CA SER A 99 -11.23 15.39 24.13
C SER A 99 -9.78 15.25 23.67
N TYR A 100 -8.97 14.44 24.37
CA TYR A 100 -7.59 14.20 23.96
C TYR A 100 -7.50 13.34 22.69
N LEU A 101 -8.36 12.32 22.53
CA LEU A 101 -8.34 11.53 21.30
C LEU A 101 -8.76 12.34 20.07
N ASP A 102 -9.66 13.32 20.23
CA ASP A 102 -10.07 14.22 19.15
C ASP A 102 -8.95 15.16 18.66
N VAL A 103 -7.93 15.45 19.48
CA VAL A 103 -6.75 16.21 19.04
C VAL A 103 -5.56 15.32 18.65
N LEU A 104 -5.41 14.16 19.29
CA LEU A 104 -4.32 13.22 19.02
C LEU A 104 -4.52 12.45 17.72
N ALA A 105 -5.75 12.06 17.37
CA ALA A 105 -6.02 11.32 16.13
C ALA A 105 -5.65 12.09 14.85
N PRO A 106 -6.00 13.38 14.70
CA PRO A 106 -5.47 14.21 13.62
C PRO A 106 -3.93 14.28 13.63
N GLY A 107 -3.29 14.38 14.80
CA GLY A 107 -1.83 14.37 14.91
C GLY A 107 -1.21 13.08 14.34
N VAL A 108 -1.71 11.92 14.77
CA VAL A 108 -1.22 10.63 14.25
C VAL A 108 -1.49 10.49 12.75
N LEU A 109 -2.66 10.94 12.28
CA LEU A 109 -2.99 10.90 10.85
C LEU A 109 -2.12 11.84 10.02
N ALA A 110 -1.65 12.97 10.58
CA ALA A 110 -0.68 13.86 9.95
C ALA A 110 0.67 13.16 9.77
N ALA A 111 1.17 12.43 10.79
CA ALA A 111 2.34 11.58 10.64
C ALA A 111 2.17 10.53 9.54
N ILE A 112 0.99 9.91 9.44
CA ILE A 112 0.68 8.95 8.37
C ILE A 112 0.73 9.64 7.00
N ALA A 113 0.13 10.81 6.85
CA ALA A 113 0.12 11.55 5.59
C ALA A 113 1.55 11.81 5.09
N VAL A 114 2.42 12.33 5.96
CA VAL A 114 3.84 12.58 5.64
C VAL A 114 4.59 11.27 5.38
N GLY A 115 4.34 10.24 6.19
CA GLY A 115 4.93 8.91 5.99
C GLY A 115 4.57 8.30 4.64
N ARG A 116 3.38 8.57 4.10
CA ARG A 116 2.98 8.14 2.75
C ARG A 116 3.71 8.86 1.64
N LEU A 117 4.10 10.11 1.84
CA LEU A 117 5.02 10.80 0.92
C LEU A 117 6.42 10.16 0.96
N GLY A 118 6.88 9.72 2.13
CA GLY A 118 8.10 8.91 2.24
C GLY A 118 8.00 7.57 1.51
N CYS A 119 6.86 6.88 1.63
CA CYS A 119 6.60 5.66 0.85
C CYS A 119 6.61 5.92 -0.66
N LEU A 120 6.05 7.05 -1.10
CA LEU A 120 6.08 7.46 -2.50
C LEU A 120 7.50 7.71 -2.98
N ALA A 121 8.33 8.42 -2.20
CA ALA A 121 9.72 8.69 -2.54
C ALA A 121 10.57 7.41 -2.61
N ALA A 122 10.37 6.47 -1.68
CA ALA A 122 11.10 5.20 -1.64
C ALA A 122 10.56 4.14 -2.62
N GLY A 123 9.38 4.38 -3.22
CA GLY A 123 8.69 3.40 -4.07
C GLY A 123 8.14 2.18 -3.34
N CYS A 124 7.93 2.25 -2.03
CA CYS A 124 7.32 1.17 -1.26
C CYS A 124 5.79 1.33 -1.16
N CYS A 125 5.06 0.24 -0.94
CA CYS A 125 3.58 0.22 -0.93
C CYS A 125 2.93 0.78 -2.21
N HIS A 126 3.55 0.54 -3.37
CA HIS A 126 3.07 1.02 -4.65
C HIS A 126 1.73 0.37 -5.08
N GLY A 127 1.02 1.06 -5.97
CA GLY A 127 -0.19 0.52 -6.58
C GLY A 127 0.07 -0.57 -7.60
N ARG A 128 -1.01 -1.01 -8.25
CA ARG A 128 -0.96 -1.87 -9.44
C ARG A 128 -0.43 -1.10 -10.65
N VAL A 129 -0.19 -1.82 -11.76
CA VAL A 129 0.15 -1.18 -13.04
C VAL A 129 -0.99 -0.27 -13.49
N ALA A 130 -0.66 0.99 -13.78
CA ALA A 130 -1.61 1.98 -14.23
C ALA A 130 -1.90 1.78 -15.73
N VAL A 131 -3.15 1.45 -16.05
CA VAL A 131 -3.63 1.37 -17.44
C VAL A 131 -4.07 2.75 -17.95
N ARG A 132 -4.60 3.60 -17.06
CA ARG A 132 -5.07 4.96 -17.35
C ARG A 132 -4.82 5.87 -16.14
N GLY A 133 -4.80 7.18 -16.38
CA GLY A 133 -4.68 8.20 -15.34
C GLY A 133 -3.24 8.47 -14.86
N PRO A 134 -3.09 9.15 -13.71
CA PRO A 134 -1.79 9.48 -13.14
C PRO A 134 -0.96 8.22 -12.85
N ARG A 135 0.34 8.29 -13.16
CA ARG A 135 1.28 7.17 -12.98
C ARG A 135 2.61 7.66 -12.44
N VAL A 136 3.21 6.86 -11.56
CA VAL A 136 4.59 7.02 -11.10
C VAL A 136 5.40 5.84 -11.62
N ALA A 137 6.56 6.11 -12.19
CA ALA A 137 7.50 5.09 -12.65
C ALA A 137 8.79 5.21 -11.86
N TYR A 138 9.12 4.15 -11.12
CA TYR A 138 10.34 4.09 -10.32
C TYR A 138 11.52 3.70 -11.19
N ARG A 139 12.66 4.33 -10.94
CA ARG A 139 13.87 4.20 -11.76
C ARG A 139 14.89 3.24 -11.12
N ARG A 140 16.04 3.05 -11.78
CA ARG A 140 17.11 2.13 -11.34
C ARG A 140 17.64 2.48 -9.95
N GLU A 141 17.62 3.74 -9.57
CA GLU A 141 18.04 4.22 -8.24
C GLU A 141 17.16 3.59 -7.14
N HIS A 142 15.85 3.48 -7.38
CA HIS A 142 14.93 2.84 -6.44
C HIS A 142 15.16 1.32 -6.37
N VAL A 143 15.54 0.70 -7.49
CA VAL A 143 15.88 -0.74 -7.53
C VAL A 143 17.10 -1.03 -6.66
N ALA A 144 18.11 -0.14 -6.68
CA ALA A 144 19.28 -0.23 -5.81
C ALA A 144 18.93 -0.09 -4.31
N GLU A 145 17.75 0.44 -3.99
CA GLU A 145 17.21 0.58 -2.63
C GLU A 145 16.23 -0.55 -2.25
N GLY A 146 16.01 -1.53 -3.13
CA GLY A 146 15.17 -2.70 -2.87
C GLY A 146 13.81 -2.69 -3.57
N PHE A 147 13.53 -1.72 -4.46
CA PHE A 147 12.37 -1.77 -5.33
C PHE A 147 12.49 -2.94 -6.34
N PRO A 148 11.41 -3.68 -6.67
CA PRO A 148 11.50 -4.80 -7.59
C PRO A 148 11.97 -4.38 -9.00
N GLY A 149 13.11 -4.89 -9.44
CA GLY A 149 13.73 -4.50 -10.72
C GLY A 149 12.83 -4.69 -11.95
N VAL A 150 11.97 -5.72 -11.94
CA VAL A 150 11.00 -6.01 -13.01
C VAL A 150 9.90 -4.95 -13.13
N LEU A 151 9.73 -4.08 -12.12
CA LEU A 151 8.76 -2.98 -12.14
C LEU A 151 9.43 -1.65 -12.46
N ALA A 152 10.75 -1.61 -12.65
CA ALA A 152 11.46 -0.38 -12.98
C ALA A 152 10.97 0.17 -14.33
N GLY A 153 10.64 1.46 -14.38
CA GLY A 153 10.07 2.11 -15.56
C GLY A 153 8.59 1.77 -15.82
N VAL A 154 8.00 0.83 -15.09
CA VAL A 154 6.57 0.51 -15.22
C VAL A 154 5.75 1.59 -14.51
N GLY A 155 4.78 2.16 -15.22
CA GLY A 155 3.86 3.15 -14.65
C GLY A 155 2.92 2.48 -13.65
N LEU A 156 3.03 2.84 -12.38
CA LEU A 156 2.21 2.32 -11.28
C LEU A 156 1.22 3.39 -10.80
N VAL A 157 0.06 2.96 -10.30
CA VAL A 157 -0.90 3.85 -9.65
C VAL A 157 -0.26 4.45 -8.39
N PRO A 158 -0.22 5.78 -8.23
CA PRO A 158 0.43 6.44 -7.09
C PRO A 158 -0.48 6.41 -5.85
N VAL A 159 -0.83 5.20 -5.39
CA VAL A 159 -1.74 4.99 -4.25
C VAL A 159 -1.26 5.69 -2.99
N GLN A 160 0.06 5.84 -2.81
CA GLN A 160 0.64 6.53 -1.66
C GLN A 160 0.35 8.03 -1.68
N ALA A 161 0.38 8.66 -2.86
CA ALA A 161 -0.01 10.06 -3.01
C ALA A 161 -1.50 10.25 -2.69
N ALA A 162 -2.36 9.35 -3.20
CA ALA A 162 -3.79 9.37 -2.88
C ALA A 162 -4.04 9.18 -1.38
N GLU A 163 -3.35 8.25 -0.73
CA GLU A 163 -3.44 8.04 0.72
C GLU A 163 -2.95 9.27 1.51
N ALA A 164 -1.88 9.94 1.07
CA ALA A 164 -1.40 11.16 1.69
C ALA A 164 -2.39 12.32 1.58
N VAL A 165 -2.97 12.52 0.40
CA VAL A 165 -4.00 13.56 0.16
C VAL A 165 -5.25 13.31 1.00
N VAL A 166 -5.75 12.07 1.01
CA VAL A 166 -6.92 11.72 1.82
C VAL A 166 -6.62 11.89 3.31
N ALA A 167 -5.46 11.44 3.79
CA ALA A 167 -5.08 11.62 5.18
C ALA A 167 -4.98 13.10 5.54
N GLY A 168 -4.33 13.94 4.73
CA GLY A 168 -4.26 15.38 4.95
C GLY A 168 -5.62 16.07 4.95
N ALA A 169 -6.51 15.71 4.03
CA ALA A 169 -7.88 16.24 4.00
C ALA A 169 -8.68 15.86 5.26
N LEU A 170 -8.52 14.62 5.75
CA LEU A 170 -9.15 14.16 6.99
C LEU A 170 -8.57 14.85 8.24
N VAL A 171 -7.26 15.13 8.27
CA VAL A 171 -6.65 15.93 9.33
C VAL A 171 -7.26 17.32 9.38
N ALA A 172 -7.38 18.00 8.23
CA ALA A 172 -8.01 19.31 8.14
C ALA A 172 -9.48 19.27 8.57
N ALA A 173 -10.25 18.28 8.10
CA ALA A 173 -11.65 18.10 8.46
C ALA A 173 -11.84 17.81 9.96
N GLY A 174 -10.99 16.95 10.54
CA GLY A 174 -11.02 16.63 11.97
C GLY A 174 -10.62 17.82 12.86
N ALA A 175 -9.65 18.62 12.42
CA ALA A 175 -9.23 19.84 13.11
C ALA A 175 -10.37 20.85 13.23
N VAL A 176 -11.15 21.02 12.16
CA VAL A 176 -12.28 21.97 12.08
C VAL A 176 -13.52 21.46 12.81
N SER A 177 -13.84 20.17 12.71
CA SER A 177 -15.09 19.63 13.28
C SER A 177 -15.07 19.47 14.80
N GLY A 178 -13.89 19.35 15.40
CA GLY A 178 -13.75 18.95 16.81
C GLY A 178 -14.01 17.46 17.06
N LEU A 179 -14.39 16.69 16.04
CA LEU A 179 -14.59 15.24 16.09
C LEU A 179 -13.42 14.51 15.41
N GLY A 180 -12.21 14.91 15.77
CA GLY A 180 -11.00 14.46 15.10
C GLY A 180 -10.83 12.95 15.13
N LEU A 181 -11.21 12.26 16.22
CA LEU A 181 -11.15 10.80 16.32
C LEU A 181 -12.06 10.14 15.28
N VAL A 182 -13.32 10.56 15.23
CA VAL A 182 -14.33 9.97 14.33
C VAL A 182 -13.95 10.19 12.88
N VAL A 183 -13.61 11.44 12.52
CA VAL A 183 -13.26 11.82 11.14
C VAL A 183 -11.97 11.11 10.72
N CYS A 184 -10.93 11.14 11.54
CA CYS A 184 -9.64 10.58 11.17
C CYS A 184 -9.65 9.05 11.17
N LEU A 185 -10.12 8.39 12.24
CA LEU A 185 -10.14 6.93 12.30
C LEU A 185 -11.16 6.34 11.32
N GLY A 186 -12.38 6.91 11.30
CA GLY A 186 -13.46 6.42 10.47
C GLY A 186 -13.23 6.67 8.99
N GLY A 187 -12.84 7.90 8.64
CA GLY A 187 -12.52 8.27 7.27
C GLY A 187 -11.29 7.56 6.74
N TYR A 188 -10.22 7.46 7.53
CA TYR A 188 -9.01 6.77 7.09
C TYR A 188 -9.25 5.26 6.96
N GLY A 189 -10.00 4.64 7.88
CA GLY A 189 -10.41 3.24 7.79
C GLY A 189 -11.15 2.93 6.49
N ALA A 190 -12.13 3.77 6.14
CA ALA A 190 -12.92 3.63 4.92
C ALA A 190 -12.09 3.85 3.66
N ALA A 191 -11.30 4.94 3.64
CA ALA A 191 -10.40 5.24 2.53
C ALA A 191 -9.36 4.12 2.32
N ARG A 192 -8.79 3.59 3.41
CA ARG A 192 -7.83 2.49 3.37
C ARG A 192 -8.45 1.23 2.77
N ALA A 193 -9.68 0.89 3.17
CA ALA A 193 -10.41 -0.25 2.62
C ALA A 193 -10.66 -0.09 1.11
N GLY A 194 -11.00 1.12 0.65
CA GLY A 194 -11.17 1.44 -0.76
C GLY A 194 -9.87 1.38 -1.57
N LEU A 195 -8.83 2.06 -1.07
CA LEU A 195 -7.52 2.17 -1.75
C LEU A 195 -6.75 0.84 -1.80
N GLU A 196 -7.06 -0.11 -0.90
CA GLU A 196 -6.50 -1.47 -0.96
C GLU A 196 -6.74 -2.15 -2.32
N ARG A 197 -7.86 -1.83 -2.98
CA ARG A 197 -8.18 -2.36 -4.32
C ARG A 197 -7.24 -1.86 -5.40
N LEU A 198 -6.60 -0.71 -5.18
CA LEU A 198 -5.61 -0.13 -6.07
C LEU A 198 -4.20 -0.59 -5.73
N ARG A 199 -4.00 -1.19 -4.55
CA ARG A 199 -2.71 -1.74 -4.13
C ARG A 199 -2.38 -3.04 -4.86
N GLY A 200 -1.08 -3.23 -5.05
CA GLY A 200 -0.51 -4.37 -5.75
C GLY A 200 0.41 -5.24 -4.89
N ASP A 201 0.41 -5.06 -3.57
CA ASP A 201 1.25 -5.77 -2.62
C ASP A 201 0.48 -6.81 -1.76
N GLY A 202 -0.80 -7.04 -2.04
CA GLY A 202 -1.63 -8.04 -1.38
C GLY A 202 -1.27 -9.48 -1.76
N PRO A 203 -1.58 -10.50 -0.94
CA PRO A 203 -1.58 -11.88 -1.42
C PRO A 203 -2.67 -12.05 -2.49
N PRO A 204 -2.43 -12.84 -3.55
CA PRO A 204 -3.49 -13.26 -4.46
C PRO A 204 -4.47 -14.14 -3.67
N SER A 205 -5.46 -13.52 -3.04
CA SER A 205 -6.44 -14.25 -2.22
C SER A 205 -7.64 -14.60 -3.08
N ARG A 206 -7.98 -15.90 -3.14
CA ARG A 206 -9.31 -16.35 -3.60
C ARG A 206 -10.46 -15.71 -2.79
N ARG A 207 -10.15 -15.20 -1.59
CA ARG A 207 -11.09 -14.44 -0.75
C ARG A 207 -11.23 -13.01 -1.28
N ARG A 208 -12.48 -12.55 -1.44
CA ARG A 208 -12.83 -11.23 -2.00
C ARG A 208 -12.37 -10.05 -1.14
N VAL A 209 -12.06 -10.26 0.14
CA VAL A 209 -11.75 -9.18 1.10
C VAL A 209 -10.38 -9.41 1.74
N SER A 210 -9.51 -8.41 1.68
CA SER A 210 -8.21 -8.46 2.34
C SER A 210 -8.38 -8.32 3.87
N PRO A 211 -7.52 -8.94 4.70
CA PRO A 211 -7.54 -8.71 6.14
C PRO A 211 -7.40 -7.23 6.51
N GLN A 212 -6.67 -6.44 5.72
CA GLN A 212 -6.49 -5.01 5.99
C GLN A 212 -7.76 -4.20 5.71
N SER A 213 -8.53 -4.59 4.69
CA SER A 213 -9.84 -3.99 4.42
C SER A 213 -10.82 -4.28 5.56
N LEU A 214 -10.80 -5.48 6.13
CA LEU A 214 -11.63 -5.81 7.31
C LEU A 214 -11.27 -4.95 8.53
N VAL A 215 -9.97 -4.76 8.80
CA VAL A 215 -9.53 -3.86 9.88
C VAL A 215 -9.94 -2.41 9.58
N GLY A 216 -9.87 -1.97 8.32
CA GLY A 216 -10.37 -0.66 7.88
C GLY A 216 -11.85 -0.45 8.16
N VAL A 217 -12.67 -1.42 7.73
CA VAL A 217 -14.12 -1.41 7.99
C VAL A 217 -14.41 -1.45 9.49
N GLY A 218 -13.73 -2.33 10.24
CA GLY A 218 -13.89 -2.42 11.69
C GLY A 218 -13.58 -1.09 12.39
N ALA A 219 -12.49 -0.42 12.02
CA ALA A 219 -12.15 0.90 12.53
C ALA A 219 -13.24 1.95 12.21
N SER A 220 -13.81 1.92 10.99
CA SER A 220 -14.94 2.80 10.64
C SER A 220 -16.21 2.53 11.44
N VAL A 221 -16.52 1.26 11.71
CA VAL A 221 -17.66 0.88 12.54
C VAL A 221 -17.47 1.35 13.99
N VAL A 222 -16.28 1.16 14.55
CA VAL A 222 -15.95 1.64 15.91
C VAL A 222 -16.07 3.16 15.99
N ALA A 223 -15.54 3.89 15.02
CA ALA A 223 -15.65 5.35 14.96
C ALA A 223 -17.11 5.82 14.85
N ALA A 224 -17.94 5.12 14.06
CA ALA A 224 -19.37 5.42 13.95
C ALA A 224 -20.13 5.14 15.26
N GLY A 225 -19.82 4.04 15.95
CA GLY A 225 -20.39 3.73 17.27
C GLY A 225 -20.02 4.77 18.31
N TYR A 226 -18.75 5.21 18.32
CA TYR A 226 -18.30 6.30 19.18
C TYR A 226 -19.07 7.61 18.90
N ALA A 227 -19.22 7.97 17.62
CA ALA A 227 -19.98 9.17 17.23
C ALA A 227 -21.46 9.11 17.65
N ALA A 228 -22.08 7.93 17.60
CA ALA A 228 -23.46 7.73 18.03
C ALA A 228 -23.64 7.91 19.54
N VAL A 229 -22.65 7.48 20.34
CA VAL A 229 -22.70 7.59 21.81
C VAL A 229 -22.36 9.00 22.28
N PHE A 230 -21.34 9.64 21.71
CA PHE A 230 -20.75 10.87 22.25
C PHE A 230 -21.02 12.12 21.40
N GLY A 231 -21.37 11.98 20.13
CA GLY A 231 -21.41 13.10 19.18
C GLY A 231 -22.80 13.54 18.71
N GLY A 232 -23.83 12.68 18.78
CA GLY A 232 -25.17 13.02 18.27
C GLY A 232 -25.22 13.38 16.77
N PHE A 233 -24.17 13.05 16.00
CA PHE A 233 -23.98 13.54 14.63
C PHE A 233 -24.51 12.55 13.57
N PRO A 234 -25.21 13.02 12.51
CA PRO A 234 -25.79 12.18 11.45
C PRO A 234 -24.75 11.59 10.48
N ILE A 235 -23.45 11.67 10.77
CA ILE A 235 -22.37 11.24 9.87
C ILE A 235 -22.06 9.74 10.02
N ALA A 236 -22.44 9.13 11.15
CA ALA A 236 -22.31 7.69 11.41
C ALA A 236 -22.88 6.79 10.29
N PRO A 237 -24.12 7.00 9.79
CA PRO A 237 -24.65 6.22 8.68
C PRO A 237 -23.88 6.43 7.37
N ALA A 238 -23.28 7.60 7.13
CA ALA A 238 -22.48 7.84 5.93
C ALA A 238 -21.20 6.99 5.92
N PHE A 239 -20.48 6.90 7.05
CA PHE A 239 -19.31 6.03 7.15
C PHE A 239 -19.67 4.54 7.04
N ALA A 240 -20.77 4.12 7.68
CA ALA A 240 -21.27 2.76 7.57
C ALA A 240 -21.67 2.39 6.13
N LEU A 241 -22.34 3.30 5.43
CA LEU A 241 -22.72 3.13 4.03
C LEU A 241 -21.50 3.06 3.12
N VAL A 242 -20.54 3.97 3.27
CA VAL A 242 -19.29 3.95 2.48
C VAL A 242 -18.53 2.64 2.72
N ALA A 243 -18.42 2.20 3.96
CA ALA A 243 -17.80 0.90 4.29
C ALA A 243 -18.56 -0.28 3.66
N ALA A 244 -19.89 -0.28 3.70
CA ALA A 244 -20.72 -1.32 3.10
C ALA A 244 -20.61 -1.35 1.58
N LEU A 245 -20.62 -0.18 0.91
CA LEU A 245 -20.41 -0.07 -0.54
C LEU A 245 -19.04 -0.63 -0.95
N PHE A 246 -18.01 -0.43 -0.13
CA PHE A 246 -16.69 -1.04 -0.35
C PHE A 246 -16.61 -2.54 -0.04
N LEU A 247 -17.54 -3.13 0.71
CA LEU A 247 -17.62 -4.58 0.85
C LEU A 247 -18.31 -5.23 -0.34
N ILE A 248 -19.28 -4.53 -0.93
CA ILE A 248 -20.16 -5.07 -1.99
C ILE A 248 -19.60 -4.80 -3.39
N ALA A 249 -18.85 -3.71 -3.58
CA ALA A 249 -18.38 -3.33 -4.91
C ALA A 249 -17.47 -4.44 -5.51
N PRO A 250 -17.68 -4.82 -6.79
CA PRO A 250 -17.00 -5.96 -7.40
C PRO A 250 -15.47 -5.77 -7.42
N PRO A 251 -14.70 -6.87 -7.37
CA PRO A 251 -13.25 -6.78 -7.43
C PRO A 251 -12.83 -6.09 -8.73
N ALA A 252 -12.08 -4.99 -8.60
CA ALA A 252 -11.60 -4.23 -9.75
C ALA A 252 -10.52 -5.05 -10.49
N LEU A 253 -10.89 -5.52 -11.70
CA LEU A 253 -10.07 -6.10 -12.77
C LEU A 253 -9.08 -7.24 -12.40
N SER A 254 -8.84 -8.11 -13.38
CA SER A 254 -8.13 -9.38 -13.24
C SER A 254 -6.78 -9.31 -12.52
N ASP A 255 -6.54 -10.32 -11.67
CA ASP A 255 -5.34 -10.60 -10.87
C ASP A 255 -4.01 -10.60 -11.68
N VAL A 256 -4.10 -10.68 -13.01
CA VAL A 256 -2.96 -10.77 -13.92
C VAL A 256 -2.10 -9.49 -13.96
N ALA A 257 -2.64 -8.33 -13.59
CA ALA A 257 -1.85 -7.08 -13.48
C ALA A 257 -1.25 -6.85 -12.08
N HIS A 258 -1.40 -7.82 -11.18
CA HIS A 258 -0.89 -7.71 -9.82
C HIS A 258 0.65 -7.74 -9.82
N PRO A 259 1.36 -6.75 -9.25
CA PRO A 259 2.82 -6.67 -9.28
C PRO A 259 3.56 -7.94 -8.89
N ARG A 260 3.09 -8.68 -7.87
CA ARG A 260 3.67 -10.00 -7.54
C ARG A 260 3.51 -11.03 -8.65
N HIS A 261 2.33 -11.06 -9.28
CA HIS A 261 2.13 -11.90 -10.44
C HIS A 261 3.07 -11.50 -11.57
N LEU A 262 3.30 -10.20 -11.77
CA LEU A 262 4.25 -9.72 -12.78
C LEU A 262 5.70 -10.13 -12.48
N VAL A 263 6.10 -10.17 -11.21
CA VAL A 263 7.40 -10.72 -10.79
C VAL A 263 7.49 -12.20 -11.15
N HIS A 264 6.50 -13.00 -10.74
CA HIS A 264 6.46 -14.44 -11.05
C HIS A 264 6.38 -14.71 -12.56
N LEU A 265 5.65 -13.87 -13.29
CA LEU A 265 5.55 -13.95 -14.73
C LEU A 265 6.90 -13.63 -15.38
N ALA A 266 7.58 -12.57 -14.96
CA ALA A 266 8.90 -12.22 -15.48
C ALA A 266 9.94 -13.33 -15.20
N GLU A 267 9.90 -13.92 -14.00
CA GLU A 267 10.72 -15.08 -13.63
C GLU A 267 10.39 -16.31 -14.52
N ALA A 268 9.10 -16.59 -14.73
CA ALA A 268 8.65 -17.68 -15.58
C ALA A 268 9.08 -17.48 -17.04
N VAL A 269 8.93 -16.26 -17.58
CA VAL A 269 9.39 -15.94 -18.94
C VAL A 269 10.90 -16.11 -19.05
N ARG A 270 11.68 -15.60 -18.08
CA ARG A 270 13.14 -15.76 -18.09
C ARG A 270 13.54 -17.23 -18.09
N GLY A 271 13.01 -18.02 -17.15
CA GLY A 271 13.30 -19.46 -17.06
C GLY A 271 12.89 -20.22 -18.33
N SER A 272 11.73 -19.91 -18.91
CA SER A 272 11.30 -20.49 -20.18
C SER A 272 12.22 -20.10 -21.34
N THR A 273 12.65 -18.84 -21.44
CA THR A 273 13.57 -18.40 -22.52
C THR A 273 14.96 -19.03 -22.40
N GLU A 274 15.48 -19.21 -21.18
CA GLU A 274 16.75 -19.92 -20.94
C GLU A 274 16.66 -21.39 -21.37
N ALA A 275 15.57 -22.07 -21.02
CA ALA A 275 15.33 -23.44 -21.45
C ALA A 275 15.13 -23.57 -22.97
N ALA A 276 14.45 -22.60 -23.60
CA ALA A 276 14.26 -22.55 -25.05
C ALA A 276 15.59 -22.43 -25.82
N ARG A 277 16.55 -21.65 -25.29
CA ARG A 277 17.91 -21.60 -25.85
C ARG A 277 18.64 -22.94 -25.73
N GLY A 278 18.30 -23.76 -24.75
CA GLY A 278 18.78 -25.13 -24.59
C GLY A 278 17.99 -26.19 -25.39
N GLY A 279 17.05 -25.78 -26.24
CA GLY A 279 16.21 -26.69 -27.05
C GLY A 279 14.98 -27.26 -26.33
N GLY A 280 14.71 -26.85 -25.08
CA GLY A 280 13.52 -27.27 -24.34
C GLY A 280 12.36 -26.28 -24.47
N THR A 281 11.11 -26.74 -24.42
CA THR A 281 9.93 -25.86 -24.43
C THR A 281 9.11 -26.01 -23.14
N PRO A 282 9.66 -25.64 -21.97
CA PRO A 282 8.94 -25.84 -20.72
C PRO A 282 7.73 -24.91 -20.65
N VAL A 283 6.61 -25.47 -20.21
CA VAL A 283 5.44 -24.72 -19.82
C VAL A 283 5.51 -24.48 -18.32
N VAL A 284 5.75 -23.23 -17.92
CA VAL A 284 5.76 -22.81 -16.52
C VAL A 284 4.40 -22.25 -16.15
N VAL A 285 3.81 -22.74 -15.06
CA VAL A 285 2.53 -22.23 -14.55
C VAL A 285 2.80 -21.33 -13.35
N THR A 286 2.44 -20.06 -13.46
CA THR A 286 2.53 -19.09 -12.35
C THR A 286 1.49 -19.39 -11.26
N ALA A 287 1.65 -18.79 -10.09
CA ALA A 287 0.71 -18.93 -8.97
C ALA A 287 -0.74 -18.48 -9.28
N CYS A 288 -0.95 -17.66 -10.32
CA CYS A 288 -2.29 -17.24 -10.76
C CYS A 288 -2.86 -18.12 -11.88
N GLY A 289 -2.22 -19.24 -12.21
CA GLY A 289 -2.64 -20.14 -13.28
C GLY A 289 -2.27 -19.69 -14.69
N THR A 290 -1.54 -18.58 -14.84
CA THR A 290 -1.00 -18.15 -16.13
C THR A 290 0.13 -19.09 -16.53
N ARG A 291 -0.03 -19.72 -17.69
CA ARG A 291 0.95 -20.59 -18.34
C ARG A 291 1.83 -19.75 -19.23
N VAL A 292 3.14 -19.95 -19.12
CA VAL A 292 4.17 -19.31 -19.93
C VAL A 292 4.97 -20.40 -20.60
N SER A 293 5.15 -20.32 -21.91
CA SER A 293 6.14 -21.12 -22.63
C SER A 293 6.95 -20.21 -23.53
N ALA A 294 8.19 -20.61 -23.80
CA ALA A 294 9.02 -19.97 -24.79
C ALA A 294 9.53 -21.03 -25.77
N SER A 295 9.71 -20.62 -27.02
CA SER A 295 10.27 -21.46 -28.06
C SER A 295 11.03 -20.60 -29.07
N VAL A 296 12.03 -21.20 -29.72
CA VAL A 296 12.76 -20.58 -30.82
C VAL A 296 12.14 -21.08 -32.12
N VAL A 297 11.54 -20.18 -32.90
CA VAL A 297 10.90 -20.49 -34.19
C VAL A 297 11.61 -19.69 -35.27
N ALA A 298 12.21 -20.38 -36.24
CA ALA A 298 12.97 -19.75 -37.32
C ALA A 298 14.04 -18.74 -36.82
N GLY A 299 14.76 -19.11 -35.75
CA GLY A 299 15.80 -18.27 -35.15
C GLY A 299 15.29 -17.08 -34.32
N ARG A 300 13.97 -16.96 -34.11
CA ARG A 300 13.36 -15.90 -33.30
C ARG A 300 12.80 -16.48 -32.01
N MET A 301 13.05 -15.80 -30.90
CA MET A 301 12.49 -16.16 -29.60
C MET A 301 11.04 -15.71 -29.50
N THR A 302 10.13 -16.64 -29.26
CA THR A 302 8.71 -16.33 -29.06
C THR A 302 8.28 -16.79 -27.67
N VAL A 303 7.46 -15.98 -27.01
CA VAL A 303 6.90 -16.28 -25.68
C VAL A 303 5.39 -16.32 -25.78
N ALA A 304 4.82 -17.47 -25.45
CA ALA A 304 3.39 -17.72 -25.39
C ALA A 304 2.88 -17.63 -23.95
N VAL A 305 1.80 -16.89 -23.73
CA VAL A 305 1.19 -16.70 -22.41
C VAL A 305 -0.32 -16.94 -22.46
N ALA A 306 -0.85 -17.76 -21.55
CA ALA A 306 -2.29 -18.08 -21.48
C ALA A 306 -2.78 -18.45 -20.06
N PRO A 307 -3.93 -17.96 -19.58
CA PRO A 307 -4.75 -16.92 -20.21
C PRO A 307 -4.05 -15.56 -20.07
N ALA A 308 -3.92 -14.82 -21.16
CA ALA A 308 -3.25 -13.53 -21.19
C ALA A 308 -4.20 -12.43 -21.65
N ARG A 309 -4.14 -11.30 -20.96
CA ARG A 309 -4.73 -10.04 -21.43
C ARG A 309 -3.66 -9.26 -22.19
N GLU A 310 -4.09 -8.42 -23.13
CA GLU A 310 -3.18 -7.59 -23.94
C GLU A 310 -2.15 -6.81 -23.09
N ALA A 311 -2.56 -6.32 -21.92
CA ALA A 311 -1.68 -5.67 -20.95
C ALA A 311 -0.47 -6.52 -20.53
N VAL A 312 -0.62 -7.84 -20.47
CA VAL A 312 0.45 -8.80 -20.15
C VAL A 312 1.45 -8.91 -21.29
N GLY A 313 0.95 -9.00 -22.53
CA GLY A 313 1.79 -8.98 -23.72
C GLY A 313 2.59 -7.69 -23.82
N THR A 314 1.94 -6.53 -23.61
CA THR A 314 2.60 -5.22 -23.60
C THR A 314 3.67 -5.12 -22.51
N LEU A 315 3.41 -5.69 -21.33
CA LEU A 315 4.40 -5.73 -20.26
C LEU A 315 5.61 -6.58 -20.65
N ILE A 316 5.39 -7.79 -21.18
CA ILE A 316 6.48 -8.68 -21.62
C ILE A 316 7.29 -8.01 -22.71
N ALA A 317 6.65 -7.45 -23.73
CA ALA A 317 7.34 -6.71 -24.78
C ALA A 317 8.24 -5.61 -24.19
N ARG A 318 7.72 -4.80 -23.25
CA ARG A 318 8.51 -3.76 -22.56
C ARG A 318 9.66 -4.32 -21.73
N LEU A 319 9.46 -5.43 -21.03
CA LEU A 319 10.51 -6.07 -20.21
C LEU A 319 11.71 -6.51 -21.06
N TYR A 320 11.48 -6.85 -22.33
CA TYR A 320 12.50 -7.31 -23.26
C TYR A 320 12.90 -6.24 -24.30
N GLY A 321 12.46 -4.99 -24.13
CA GLY A 321 12.81 -3.89 -25.03
C GLY A 321 12.24 -4.04 -26.45
N VAL A 322 11.15 -4.80 -26.60
CA VAL A 322 10.44 -4.97 -27.87
C VAL A 322 9.42 -3.86 -28.02
N ASP A 323 9.38 -3.24 -29.19
CA ASP A 323 8.36 -2.25 -29.53
C ASP A 323 6.98 -2.90 -29.63
N ALA A 324 6.15 -2.67 -28.61
CA ALA A 324 4.71 -2.95 -28.68
C ALA A 324 4.02 -1.84 -29.49
N PRO A 325 3.10 -2.15 -30.43
CA PRO A 325 2.40 -3.43 -30.58
C PRO A 325 3.00 -4.42 -31.60
N ALA A 326 4.04 -4.06 -32.35
CA ALA A 326 4.51 -4.84 -33.51
C ALA A 326 4.93 -6.29 -33.18
N GLY A 327 5.38 -6.54 -31.94
CA GLY A 327 5.77 -7.87 -31.47
C GLY A 327 4.65 -8.71 -30.83
N ILE A 328 3.39 -8.25 -30.79
CA ILE A 328 2.32 -8.95 -30.06
C ILE A 328 1.29 -9.52 -31.05
N ALA A 329 1.19 -10.84 -31.11
CA ALA A 329 0.17 -11.56 -31.87
C ALA A 329 -0.84 -12.23 -30.93
N ARG A 330 -2.13 -12.15 -31.28
CA ARG A 330 -3.18 -12.95 -30.61
C ARG A 330 -3.23 -14.33 -31.25
N GLY A 331 -3.05 -15.37 -30.45
CA GLY A 331 -3.30 -16.75 -30.85
C GLY A 331 -4.78 -17.11 -30.72
N GLY A 332 -5.10 -18.40 -30.95
CA GLY A 332 -6.44 -18.92 -30.68
C GLY A 332 -6.78 -18.88 -29.18
N GLY A 333 -7.99 -18.41 -28.83
CA GLY A 333 -8.44 -18.29 -27.45
C GLY A 333 -7.77 -17.15 -26.67
N ASP A 334 -7.41 -17.40 -25.40
CA ASP A 334 -6.76 -16.42 -24.51
C ASP A 334 -5.22 -16.42 -24.62
N LEU A 335 -4.69 -16.84 -25.77
CA LEU A 335 -3.25 -16.95 -26.01
C LEU A 335 -2.69 -15.64 -26.57
N ILE A 336 -1.65 -15.11 -25.94
CA ILE A 336 -0.84 -14.03 -26.49
C ILE A 336 0.56 -14.55 -26.77
N VAL A 337 1.05 -14.28 -27.99
CA VAL A 337 2.42 -14.59 -28.40
C VAL A 337 3.18 -13.27 -28.53
N VAL A 338 4.32 -13.18 -27.86
CA VAL A 338 5.23 -12.04 -27.94
C VAL A 338 6.50 -12.49 -28.63
N ASP A 339 6.82 -11.88 -29.77
CA ASP A 339 8.09 -12.05 -30.45
C ASP A 339 9.15 -11.18 -29.78
N LEU A 340 10.17 -11.82 -29.19
CA LEU A 340 11.27 -11.16 -28.49
C LEU A 340 12.44 -10.80 -29.43
N GLY A 341 12.34 -11.13 -30.72
CA GLY A 341 13.38 -10.90 -31.72
C GLY A 341 14.34 -12.07 -31.91
N PRO A 342 15.43 -11.88 -32.67
CA PRO A 342 16.42 -12.93 -32.96
C PRO A 342 17.14 -13.40 -31.68
N VAL A 343 17.49 -14.69 -31.64
CA VAL A 343 18.27 -15.34 -30.55
C VAL A 343 19.76 -15.14 -30.71
#